data_AF-A0A2Z5G0C0-F1
#
_entry.id   AF-A0A2Z5G0C0-F1
#
_cell.length_a   1.000
_cell.length_b   1.000
_cell.length_c   1.000
_cell.angle_alpha   90.00
_cell.angle_beta   90.00
_cell.angle_gamma   90.00
#
_symmetry.space_group_name_H-M   'P 1'
#
loop_
_entity.id
_entity.type
_entity.pdbx_description
1 polymer ?
#
loop_
_entity_poly.entity_id
_entity_poly.type
_entity_poly.pdbx_seq_one_letter_code
_entity_poly.pdbx_strand_id
1 'polypeptide(L)'
;MKMKLDADLAMEAKALVVLAFRNGPIEDLHAGKSCPVCSGMADVSHISDDEMKLLLKSAVNAMYRLLGQRDYDPIAYNEALAFGRRNTIHWDDPELKTPREGSRPK
;
A
#
# COMPACT_ATOMS: atom_id res chain seq x y z
N MET A 1 2.20 -28.45 7.39
CA MET A 1 2.03 -27.44 8.47
C MET A 1 0.99 -26.42 8.00
N LYS A 2 -0.09 -26.20 8.76
CA LYS A 2 -0.95 -25.02 8.51
C LYS A 2 -0.15 -23.80 8.96
N MET A 3 0.33 -23.00 8.01
CA MET A 3 0.84 -21.66 8.35
C MET A 3 -0.33 -20.90 8.98
N LYS A 4 -0.23 -20.65 10.28
CA LYS A 4 -1.21 -19.83 11.00
C LYS A 4 -0.96 -18.38 10.61
N LEU A 5 -2.01 -17.63 10.34
CA LEU A 5 -1.91 -16.19 10.12
C LEU A 5 -1.41 -15.54 11.42
N ASP A 6 -0.35 -14.77 11.32
CA ASP A 6 0.10 -13.87 12.37
C ASP A 6 -0.81 -12.63 12.37
N ALA A 7 -1.54 -12.43 13.46
CA ALA A 7 -2.55 -11.37 13.54
C ALA A 7 -1.92 -9.98 13.62
N ASP A 8 -0.78 -9.86 14.30
CA ASP A 8 -0.10 -8.58 14.51
C ASP A 8 0.57 -8.15 13.20
N LEU A 9 1.24 -9.08 12.52
CA LEU A 9 1.81 -8.83 11.21
C LEU A 9 0.74 -8.47 10.16
N ALA A 10 -0.44 -9.11 10.24
CA ALA A 10 -1.57 -8.78 9.37
C ALA A 10 -2.16 -7.40 9.66
N MET A 11 -2.14 -6.96 10.92
CA MET A 11 -2.58 -5.62 11.31
C MET A 11 -1.57 -4.56 10.83
N GLU A 12 -0.28 -4.78 11.04
CA GLU A 12 0.80 -3.91 10.56
C GLU A 12 0.74 -3.76 9.04
N ALA A 13 0.61 -4.86 8.30
CA ALA A 13 0.50 -4.83 6.83
C ALA A 13 -0.69 -4.00 6.35
N LYS A 14 -1.86 -4.13 6.99
CA LYS A 14 -3.05 -3.32 6.67
C LYS A 14 -2.82 -1.84 6.97
N ALA A 15 -2.24 -1.54 8.12
CA ALA A 15 -1.96 -0.17 8.53
C ALA A 15 -0.99 0.52 7.54
N LEU A 16 0.11 -0.15 7.19
CA LEU A 16 1.08 0.38 6.22
C LEU A 16 0.46 0.60 4.83
N VAL A 17 -0.35 -0.34 4.34
CA VAL A 17 -1.03 -0.17 3.04
C VAL A 17 -2.02 0.98 3.07
N VAL A 18 -2.77 1.15 4.16
CA VAL A 18 -3.69 2.29 4.28
C VAL A 18 -2.91 3.61 4.29
N LEU A 19 -1.85 3.71 5.10
CA LEU A 19 -1.06 4.93 5.25
C LEU A 19 -0.26 5.31 3.99
N ALA A 20 0.35 4.33 3.32
CA ALA A 20 1.26 4.57 2.20
C ALA A 20 0.58 4.55 0.82
N PHE A 21 -0.56 3.87 0.69
CA PHE A 21 -1.20 3.65 -0.60
C PHE A 21 -2.64 4.15 -0.62
N ARG A 22 -3.52 3.61 0.24
CA ARG A 22 -4.95 3.97 0.21
C ARG A 22 -5.18 5.46 0.42
N ASN A 23 -4.51 6.06 1.39
CA ASN A 23 -4.64 7.50 1.69
C ASN A 23 -3.85 8.41 0.72
N GLY A 24 -3.50 7.89 -0.46
CA GLY A 24 -2.82 8.62 -1.53
C GLY A 24 -3.73 8.86 -2.75
N PRO A 25 -3.14 9.16 -3.92
CA PRO A 25 -3.89 9.51 -5.13
C PRO A 25 -4.89 8.45 -5.61
N ILE A 26 -4.75 7.20 -5.18
CA ILE A 26 -5.72 6.14 -5.52
C ILE A 26 -7.07 6.36 -4.85
N GLU A 27 -7.13 7.03 -3.69
CA GLU A 27 -8.42 7.43 -3.11
C GLU A 27 -9.08 8.48 -3.98
N ASP A 28 -8.35 9.43 -4.55
CA ASP A 28 -8.94 10.44 -5.44
C ASP A 28 -9.54 9.81 -6.70
N LEU A 29 -8.96 8.69 -7.18
CA LEU A 29 -9.52 7.90 -8.28
C LEU A 29 -10.78 7.11 -7.88
N HIS A 30 -10.89 6.74 -6.61
CA HIS A 30 -12.02 6.00 -6.05
C HIS A 30 -13.15 6.91 -5.62
N ALA A 31 -12.81 8.08 -5.10
CA ALA A 31 -13.73 9.11 -4.68
C ALA A 31 -14.52 9.63 -5.88
N GLY A 32 -15.80 9.94 -5.65
CA GLY A 32 -16.71 10.41 -6.69
C GLY A 32 -17.91 9.49 -6.89
N LYS A 33 -18.79 9.85 -7.83
CA LYS A 33 -19.97 9.03 -8.17
C LYS A 33 -19.63 8.08 -9.29
N SER A 34 -20.13 6.84 -9.23
CA SER A 34 -20.01 5.94 -10.38
C SER A 34 -20.83 6.49 -11.55
N CYS A 35 -20.17 6.71 -12.68
CA CYS A 35 -20.84 7.08 -13.92
C CYS A 35 -20.21 6.31 -15.09
N PRO A 36 -20.91 5.31 -15.66
CA PRO A 36 -20.37 4.47 -16.72
C PRO A 36 -20.17 5.20 -18.06
N VAL A 37 -20.68 6.43 -18.20
CA VAL A 37 -20.59 7.23 -19.42
C VAL A 37 -19.72 8.49 -19.27
N CYS A 38 -19.24 8.78 -18.05
CA CYS A 38 -18.56 10.05 -17.73
C CYS A 38 -17.03 9.87 -17.58
N SER A 39 -16.41 9.04 -18.42
CA SER A 39 -14.97 8.79 -18.35
C SER A 39 -14.17 10.11 -18.47
N GLY A 40 -13.17 10.29 -17.60
CA GLY A 40 -12.30 11.48 -17.56
C GLY A 40 -12.80 12.69 -16.74
N MET A 41 -13.97 12.64 -16.12
CA MET A 41 -14.41 13.72 -15.20
C MET A 41 -13.87 13.52 -13.78
N ALA A 42 -13.47 14.62 -13.13
CA ALA A 42 -12.81 14.60 -11.82
C ALA A 42 -13.76 14.26 -10.65
N ASP A 43 -15.08 14.41 -10.82
CA ASP A 43 -16.11 14.11 -9.81
C ASP A 43 -16.70 12.68 -9.95
N VAL A 44 -16.15 11.91 -10.88
CA VAL A 44 -16.58 10.55 -11.20
C VAL A 44 -15.56 9.57 -10.65
N SER A 45 -16.05 8.53 -9.99
CA SER A 45 -15.23 7.42 -9.53
C SER A 45 -14.77 6.59 -10.72
N HIS A 46 -13.45 6.39 -10.85
CA HIS A 46 -12.82 5.63 -11.94
C HIS A 46 -12.47 4.20 -11.55
N ILE A 47 -12.52 3.88 -10.25
CA ILE A 47 -12.35 2.52 -9.73
C ILE A 47 -13.51 2.22 -8.78
N SER A 48 -14.14 1.07 -8.95
CA SER A 48 -15.24 0.62 -8.10
C SER A 48 -14.75 0.19 -6.70
N ASP A 49 -15.69 0.04 -5.77
CA ASP A 49 -15.42 -0.51 -4.44
C ASP A 49 -14.79 -1.91 -4.50
N ASP A 50 -15.24 -2.75 -5.43
CA ASP A 50 -14.73 -4.11 -5.59
C ASP A 50 -13.31 -4.11 -6.16
N GLU A 51 -13.01 -3.25 -7.12
CA GLU A 51 -11.66 -3.06 -7.66
C GLU A 51 -10.71 -2.52 -6.60
N MET A 52 -11.14 -1.49 -5.86
CA MET A 52 -10.39 -0.93 -4.75
C MET A 52 -10.12 -1.98 -3.67
N LYS A 53 -11.12 -2.78 -3.29
CA LYS A 53 -10.97 -3.88 -2.32
C LYS A 53 -9.98 -4.94 -2.82
N LEU A 54 -10.02 -5.30 -4.10
CA LEU A 54 -9.10 -6.24 -4.71
C LEU A 54 -7.66 -5.70 -4.68
N LEU A 55 -7.46 -4.44 -5.07
CA LEU A 55 -6.17 -3.75 -5.06
C LEU A 55 -5.57 -3.73 -3.65
N LEU A 56 -6.34 -3.28 -2.66
CA LEU A 56 -5.89 -3.26 -1.26
C LEU A 56 -5.61 -4.66 -0.73
N LYS A 57 -6.44 -5.66 -1.04
CA LYS A 57 -6.22 -7.03 -0.58
C LYS A 57 -4.93 -7.61 -1.15
N SER A 58 -4.63 -7.34 -2.43
CA SER A 58 -3.38 -7.75 -3.06
C SER A 58 -2.17 -7.09 -2.39
N ALA A 59 -2.23 -5.77 -2.18
CA ALA A 59 -1.17 -5.02 -1.50
C ALA A 59 -0.93 -5.50 -0.06
N VAL A 60 -2.00 -5.73 0.72
CA VAL A 60 -1.89 -6.25 2.10
C VAL A 60 -1.25 -7.64 2.13
N ASN A 61 -1.63 -8.53 1.22
CA ASN A 61 -1.03 -9.87 1.15
C ASN A 61 0.47 -9.80 0.83
N ALA A 62 0.87 -8.91 -0.10
CA ALA A 62 2.27 -8.71 -0.45
C ALA A 62 3.07 -8.10 0.71
N MET A 63 2.53 -7.06 1.37
CA MET A 63 3.15 -6.42 2.52
C MET A 63 3.32 -7.40 3.70
N TYR A 64 2.28 -8.18 4.02
CA TYR A 64 2.36 -9.24 5.03
C TYR A 64 3.50 -10.22 4.76
N ARG A 65 3.64 -10.68 3.51
CA ARG A 65 4.73 -11.59 3.12
C ARG A 65 6.10 -10.92 3.28
N LEU A 66 6.27 -9.69 2.82
CA LEU A 66 7.54 -8.96 2.89
C LEU A 66 7.96 -8.68 4.33
N LEU A 67 7.03 -8.27 5.20
CA LEU A 67 7.30 -8.09 6.63
C LEU A 67 7.66 -9.42 7.29
N GLY A 68 6.95 -10.50 6.96
CA GLY A 68 7.29 -11.83 7.46
C GLY A 68 8.67 -12.29 7.01
N GLN A 69 9.05 -12.04 5.75
CA GLN A 69 10.40 -12.32 5.27
C GLN A 69 11.44 -11.47 6.00
N ARG A 70 11.19 -10.17 6.22
CA ARG A 70 12.09 -9.30 6.99
C ARG A 70 12.42 -9.88 8.35
N ASP A 71 11.43 -10.44 9.03
CA ASP A 71 11.56 -10.89 10.42
C ASP A 71 12.08 -12.34 10.54
N TYR A 72 11.76 -13.21 9.57
CA TYR A 72 12.02 -14.66 9.68
C TYR A 72 12.86 -15.26 8.54
N ASP A 73 13.03 -14.58 7.41
CA ASP A 73 13.81 -15.04 6.25
C ASP A 73 14.51 -13.86 5.53
N PRO A 74 15.59 -13.34 6.11
CA PRO A 74 16.27 -12.16 5.59
C PRO A 74 16.90 -12.40 4.20
N ILE A 75 17.17 -13.65 3.81
CA ILE A 75 17.67 -13.97 2.47
C ILE A 75 16.56 -13.70 1.46
N ALA A 76 15.39 -14.30 1.64
CA ALA A 76 14.25 -14.09 0.75
C ALA A 76 13.79 -12.62 0.73
N TYR A 77 13.89 -11.91 1.87
CA TYR A 77 13.61 -10.48 1.93
C TYR A 77 14.57 -9.66 1.04
N ASN A 78 15.88 -9.91 1.16
CA ASN A 78 16.88 -9.20 0.36
C ASN A 78 16.77 -9.51 -1.13
N GLU A 79 16.44 -10.74 -1.51
CA GLU A 79 16.15 -11.10 -2.90
C GLU A 79 14.92 -10.36 -3.45
N ALA A 80 13.85 -10.26 -2.65
CA ALA A 80 12.67 -9.48 -3.00
C ALA A 80 12.99 -7.99 -3.18
N LEU A 81 13.81 -7.41 -2.29
CA LEU A 81 14.27 -6.03 -2.43
C LEU A 81 15.18 -5.83 -3.65
N ALA A 82 16.07 -6.76 -3.96
CA ALA A 82 16.92 -6.70 -5.16
C ALA A 82 16.08 -6.75 -6.45
N PHE A 83 15.01 -7.54 -6.47
CA PHE A 83 14.03 -7.49 -7.54
C PHE A 83 13.29 -6.14 -7.59
N GLY A 84 12.80 -5.64 -6.46
CA GLY A 84 12.13 -4.34 -6.36
C GLY A 84 12.99 -3.19 -6.90
N ARG A 85 14.25 -3.09 -6.45
CA ARG A 85 15.20 -2.04 -6.87
C ARG A 85 15.41 -1.98 -8.37
N ARG A 86 15.38 -3.12 -9.08
CA ARG A 86 15.50 -3.15 -10.55
C ARG A 86 14.30 -2.51 -11.25
N ASN A 87 13.12 -2.55 -10.64
CA ASN A 87 11.89 -1.99 -11.21
C ASN A 87 11.66 -0.51 -10.85
N THR A 88 12.42 0.01 -9.88
CA THR A 88 12.25 1.38 -9.35
C THR A 88 13.41 2.32 -9.71
N ILE A 89 14.30 1.93 -10.64
CA ILE A 89 15.51 2.70 -11.00
C ILE A 89 15.16 4.12 -11.49
N HIS A 90 13.99 4.28 -12.11
CA HIS A 90 13.54 5.55 -12.70
C HIS A 90 12.40 6.21 -11.92
N TRP A 91 12.15 5.76 -10.69
CA TRP A 91 11.13 6.36 -9.85
C TRP A 91 11.72 7.56 -9.11
N ASP A 92 10.90 8.55 -8.83
CA ASP A 92 11.31 9.71 -8.05
C ASP A 92 11.61 9.30 -6.59
N ASP A 93 12.63 9.95 -6.01
CA ASP A 93 12.94 9.80 -4.59
C ASP A 93 11.85 10.46 -3.71
N PRO A 94 11.70 10.04 -2.44
CA PRO A 94 10.74 10.66 -1.53
C PRO A 94 11.02 12.15 -1.27
N GLU A 95 9.97 12.97 -1.27
CA GLU A 95 10.04 14.35 -0.80
C GLU A 95 10.29 14.40 0.72
N LEU A 96 11.38 15.04 1.13
CA LEU A 96 11.69 15.23 2.55
C LEU A 96 10.86 16.40 3.12
N LYS A 97 9.88 16.10 3.97
CA LYS A 97 9.13 17.10 4.73
C LYS A 97 9.77 17.27 6.11
N THR A 98 10.04 18.51 6.53
CA THR A 98 10.44 18.78 7.92
C THR A 98 9.35 18.29 8.87
N PRO A 99 9.69 17.58 9.96
CA PRO A 99 8.70 17.15 10.94
C PRO A 99 7.86 18.34 11.41
N ARG A 100 6.54 18.18 11.48
CA ARG A 100 5.67 19.21 12.08
C ARG A 100 6.07 19.35 13.55
N GLU A 101 6.59 20.51 13.94
CA GLU A 101 6.77 20.85 15.36
C GLU A 101 5.41 20.73 16.06
N GLY A 102 5.25 19.72 16.93
CA GLY A 102 4.07 19.63 17.80
C GLY A 102 3.42 18.26 17.96
N SER A 103 3.75 17.24 17.16
CA SER A 103 3.18 15.90 17.35
C SER A 103 4.01 15.05 18.34
N ARG A 104 4.24 15.58 19.54
CA ARG A 104 4.70 14.75 20.66
C ARG A 104 3.44 14.19 21.33
N PRO A 105 3.17 12.87 21.25
CA PRO A 105 2.04 12.30 21.99
C PRO A 105 2.25 12.55 23.49
N LYS A 106 1.19 12.98 24.18
CA LYS A 106 1.15 13.02 25.64
C LYS A 106 1.10 11.60 26.19
#